data_AF-A0A961IZE5-F1
#
_entry.id   AF-A0A961IZE5-F1
#
_cell.length_a   1.000
_cell.length_b   1.000
_cell.length_c   1.000
_cell.angle_alpha   90.00
_cell.angle_beta   90.00
_cell.angle_gamma   90.00
#
_symmetry.space_group_name_H-M   'P 1'
#
loop_
_entity.id
_entity.type
_entity.pdbx_description
1 polymer ?
#
loop_
_entity_poly.entity_id
_entity_poly.type
_entity_poly.pdbx_seq_one_letter_code
_entity_poly.pdbx_strand_id
1 'polypeptide(L)'
;VAEIRWNGALVLEAENQFRSYRVDLSEVAVEGENAVEILFRSPVREAAKRVAVQPFPVPATKHHAAPGGNLLRKVQADFGWDWNLALMPFGLEGDIRLEPAGAPRIA
;
A
#
# COMPACT_ATOMS: atom_id res chain seq x y z
N VAL A 1 2.00 -0.77 -2.19
CA VAL A 1 2.08 0.67 -2.52
C VAL A 1 0.81 1.05 -3.24
N ALA A 2 0.12 2.05 -2.74
CA ALA A 2 -1.14 2.52 -3.29
C ALA A 2 -1.23 4.05 -3.23
N GLU A 3 -1.90 4.64 -4.20
CA GLU A 3 -2.36 6.04 -4.16
C GLU A 3 -3.87 6.05 -3.99
N ILE A 4 -4.37 6.90 -3.13
CA ILE A 4 -5.80 7.11 -2.91
C ILE A 4 -6.14 8.52 -3.33
N ARG A 5 -7.15 8.66 -4.19
CA ARG A 5 -7.69 9.94 -4.62
C ARG A 5 -9.14 10.11 -4.19
N TRP A 6 -9.47 11.33 -3.77
CA TRP A 6 -10.84 11.75 -3.45
C TRP A 6 -11.24 12.86 -4.42
N ASN A 7 -12.29 12.63 -5.22
CA ASN A 7 -12.71 13.54 -6.30
C ASN A 7 -11.55 13.97 -7.21
N GLY A 8 -10.62 13.04 -7.50
CA GLY A 8 -9.42 13.28 -8.30
C GLY A 8 -8.21 13.87 -7.54
N ALA A 9 -8.42 14.49 -6.37
CA ALA A 9 -7.34 15.00 -5.53
C ALA A 9 -6.59 13.86 -4.85
N LEU A 10 -5.24 13.86 -4.90
CA LEU A 10 -4.42 12.88 -4.19
C LEU A 10 -4.46 13.16 -2.69
N VAL A 11 -5.00 12.23 -1.91
CA VAL A 11 -5.18 12.40 -0.47
C VAL A 11 -4.25 11.51 0.36
N LEU A 12 -3.76 10.40 -0.21
CA LEU A 12 -2.84 9.49 0.48
C LEU A 12 -1.94 8.72 -0.48
N GLU A 13 -0.66 8.62 -0.13
CA GLU A 13 0.27 7.63 -0.64
C GLU A 13 0.61 6.63 0.47
N ALA A 14 0.30 5.35 0.26
CA ALA A 14 0.47 4.29 1.24
C ALA A 14 1.53 3.29 0.79
N GLU A 15 2.56 3.07 1.61
CA GLU A 15 3.69 2.18 1.27
C GLU A 15 3.87 0.98 2.22
N ASN A 16 3.03 0.87 3.25
CA ASN A 16 3.15 -0.16 4.28
C ASN A 16 1.80 -0.84 4.53
N GLN A 17 1.72 -2.14 4.24
CA GLN A 17 0.53 -2.99 4.40
C GLN A 17 0.12 -3.12 5.88
N PHE A 18 1.06 -3.02 6.80
CA PHE A 18 0.83 -3.30 8.23
C PHE A 18 0.36 -2.08 9.02
N ARG A 19 -0.03 -0.99 8.34
CA ARG A 19 -0.50 0.24 8.98
C ARG A 19 -1.93 0.53 8.56
N SER A 20 -2.70 1.01 9.54
CA SER A 20 -3.92 1.75 9.25
C SER A 20 -3.58 3.20 8.91
N TYR A 21 -4.31 3.76 7.95
CA TYR A 21 -4.16 5.15 7.52
C TYR A 21 -5.43 5.93 7.83
N ARG A 22 -5.24 7.20 8.17
CA ARG A 22 -6.31 8.17 8.35
C ARG A 22 -5.91 9.43 7.61
N VAL A 23 -6.90 10.03 6.96
CA VAL A 23 -6.71 11.19 6.10
C VAL A 23 -7.84 12.16 6.38
N ASP A 24 -7.50 13.44 6.52
CA ASP A 24 -8.50 14.49 6.59
C ASP A 24 -9.05 14.76 5.19
N LEU A 25 -10.37 14.78 5.07
CA LEU A 25 -11.08 15.02 3.81
C LEU A 25 -11.84 16.35 3.83
N SER A 26 -11.74 17.15 4.89
CA SER A 26 -12.52 18.39 5.07
C SER A 26 -12.37 19.41 3.94
N GLU A 27 -11.25 19.40 3.20
CA GLU A 27 -11.01 20.32 2.08
C GLU A 27 -11.43 19.77 0.71
N VAL A 28 -11.68 18.47 0.59
CA VAL A 28 -11.89 17.78 -0.71
C VAL A 28 -13.24 17.06 -0.82
N ALA A 29 -13.86 16.75 0.32
CA ALA A 29 -15.16 16.12 0.37
C ALA A 29 -16.26 17.15 0.08
N VAL A 30 -17.23 16.73 -0.73
CA VAL A 30 -18.42 17.52 -1.05
C VAL A 30 -19.66 16.85 -0.50
N GLU A 31 -20.73 17.62 -0.31
CA GLU A 31 -22.03 17.05 0.03
C GLU A 31 -22.57 16.21 -1.14
N GLY A 32 -23.16 15.06 -0.83
CA GLY A 32 -23.68 14.13 -1.83
C GLY A 32 -22.64 13.15 -2.34
N GLU A 33 -22.58 12.97 -3.66
CA GLU A 33 -21.75 11.95 -4.28
C GLU A 33 -20.27 12.35 -4.32
N ASN A 34 -19.41 11.42 -3.90
CA ASN A 34 -17.96 11.56 -3.98
C ASN A 34 -17.38 10.34 -4.70
N ALA A 35 -16.34 10.56 -5.49
CA ALA A 35 -15.61 9.50 -6.15
C ALA A 35 -14.32 9.18 -5.38
N VAL A 36 -14.11 7.90 -5.09
CA VAL A 36 -12.87 7.40 -4.47
C VAL A 36 -12.16 6.49 -5.47
N GLU A 37 -10.91 6.83 -5.79
CA GLU A 37 -10.05 6.00 -6.64
C GLU A 37 -8.89 5.47 -5.81
N ILE A 38 -8.57 4.19 -5.98
CA ILE A 38 -7.42 3.55 -5.36
C ILE A 38 -6.58 2.90 -6.44
N LEU A 39 -5.39 3.45 -6.67
CA LEU A 39 -4.43 2.94 -7.62
C LEU A 39 -3.41 2.05 -6.90
N PHE A 40 -3.48 0.74 -7.15
CA PHE A 40 -2.47 -0.20 -6.67
C PHE A 40 -1.31 -0.31 -7.65
N ARG A 41 -0.09 -0.14 -7.16
CA ARG A 41 1.12 -0.41 -7.96
C ARG A 41 1.47 -1.89 -7.88
N SER A 42 1.86 -2.47 -9.01
CA SER A 42 2.37 -3.85 -9.06
C SER A 42 3.55 -4.02 -8.09
N PRO A 43 3.49 -4.97 -7.14
CA PRO A 43 4.55 -5.16 -6.15
C PRO A 43 5.88 -5.56 -6.79
N VAL A 44 5.86 -6.34 -7.89
CA VAL A 44 7.06 -6.74 -8.62
C VAL A 44 7.76 -5.53 -9.24
N ARG A 45 6.99 -4.69 -9.96
CA ARG A 45 7.55 -3.49 -10.62
C ARG A 45 8.07 -2.49 -9.59
N GLU A 46 7.35 -2.34 -8.48
CA GLU A 46 7.74 -1.43 -7.40
C GLU A 46 9.01 -1.92 -6.68
N ALA A 47 9.12 -3.22 -6.38
CA ALA A 47 10.34 -3.82 -5.84
C ALA A 47 11.54 -3.59 -6.78
N ALA A 48 11.37 -3.82 -8.08
CA ALA A 48 12.43 -3.60 -9.07
C ALA A 48 12.90 -2.13 -9.12
N LYS A 49 11.98 -1.16 -9.05
CA LYS A 49 12.33 0.26 -8.96
C LYS A 49 13.16 0.56 -7.70
N ARG A 50 12.76 0.02 -6.55
CA ARG A 50 13.47 0.23 -5.28
C ARG A 50 14.85 -0.41 -5.28
N VAL A 51 15.01 -1.57 -5.93
CA VAL A 51 16.33 -2.21 -6.14
C VAL A 51 17.21 -1.32 -7.02
N ALA A 52 16.69 -0.79 -8.12
CA ALA A 52 17.45 -0.01 -9.10
C ALA A 52 18.07 1.29 -8.53
N VAL A 53 17.50 1.83 -7.45
CA VAL A 53 18.01 3.04 -6.79
C VAL A 53 18.91 2.74 -5.58
N GLN A 54 19.11 1.47 -5.21
CA GLN A 54 20.02 1.15 -4.11
C GLN A 54 21.48 1.41 -4.51
N PRO A 55 22.29 2.01 -3.63
CA PRO A 55 23.71 2.26 -3.91
C PRO A 55 24.55 0.96 -3.95
N PHE A 56 24.01 -0.15 -3.46
CA PHE A 56 24.63 -1.47 -3.46
C PHE A 56 23.56 -2.58 -3.41
N PRO A 57 23.90 -3.83 -3.77
CA PRO A 57 22.97 -4.95 -3.66
C PRO A 57 22.54 -5.18 -2.21
N VAL A 58 21.23 -5.12 -1.94
CA VAL A 58 20.68 -5.45 -0.62
C VAL A 58 20.38 -6.95 -0.57
N PRO A 59 21.03 -7.73 0.31
CA PRO A 59 20.79 -9.16 0.41
C PRO A 59 19.33 -9.47 0.73
N ALA A 60 18.80 -10.50 0.06
CA ALA A 60 17.44 -11.01 0.27
C ALA A 60 17.49 -12.53 0.37
N THR A 61 16.42 -13.11 0.89
CA THR A 61 16.24 -14.57 0.86
C THR A 61 16.26 -15.11 -0.57
N LYS A 62 16.85 -16.30 -0.76
CA LYS A 62 16.84 -17.02 -2.05
C LYS A 62 15.45 -17.55 -2.42
N HIS A 63 14.52 -17.57 -1.47
CA HIS A 63 13.21 -18.17 -1.65
C HIS A 63 12.19 -17.24 -2.33
N HIS A 64 12.46 -15.93 -2.39
CA HIS A 64 11.64 -15.02 -3.16
C HIS A 64 11.79 -15.31 -4.66
N ALA A 65 10.68 -15.52 -5.37
CA ALA A 65 10.68 -15.72 -6.81
C ALA A 65 11.04 -14.43 -7.59
N ALA A 66 10.83 -13.26 -6.99
CA ALA A 66 11.18 -11.96 -7.55
C ALA A 66 12.10 -11.17 -6.59
N PRO A 67 13.14 -10.49 -7.09
CA PRO A 67 14.06 -9.73 -6.25
C PRO A 67 13.39 -8.48 -5.65
N GLY A 68 13.90 -8.02 -4.50
CA GLY A 68 13.51 -6.74 -3.91
C GLY A 68 12.26 -6.76 -3.04
N GLY A 69 11.61 -7.91 -2.82
CA GLY A 69 10.46 -8.02 -1.91
C GLY A 69 10.75 -7.56 -0.47
N ASN A 70 12.00 -7.71 -0.03
CA ASN A 70 12.52 -7.20 1.24
C ASN A 70 12.56 -5.66 1.34
N LEU A 71 12.45 -4.94 0.22
CA LEU A 71 12.39 -3.47 0.17
C LEU A 71 10.95 -2.93 0.25
N LEU A 72 9.95 -3.83 0.35
CA LEU A 72 8.55 -3.48 0.49
C LEU A 72 8.05 -3.88 1.88
N ARG A 73 7.31 -2.98 2.53
CA ARG A 73 6.61 -3.27 3.79
C ARG A 73 5.30 -4.01 3.51
N LYS A 74 5.44 -5.26 3.08
CA LYS A 74 4.39 -6.21 2.71
C LYS A 74 4.69 -7.57 3.35
N VAL A 75 3.70 -8.44 3.51
CA VAL A 75 3.90 -9.85 3.90
C VAL A 75 4.99 -10.46 3.01
N GLN A 76 6.08 -10.95 3.60
CA GLN A 76 7.26 -11.37 2.85
C GLN A 76 7.04 -12.69 2.11
N ALA A 77 6.28 -13.62 2.71
CA ALA A 77 5.95 -14.90 2.08
C ALA A 77 5.13 -14.75 0.78
N ASP A 78 4.46 -13.61 0.56
CA ASP A 78 3.74 -13.35 -0.69
C ASP A 78 4.66 -13.37 -1.92
N PHE A 79 5.96 -13.10 -1.75
CA PHE A 79 6.99 -13.18 -2.79
C PHE A 79 7.49 -14.62 -3.04
N GLY A 80 6.93 -15.62 -2.33
CA GLY A 80 7.32 -17.02 -2.38
C GLY A 80 8.18 -17.43 -1.20
N TRP A 81 8.09 -18.71 -0.83
CA TRP A 81 8.96 -19.33 0.16
C TRP A 81 9.18 -20.82 -0.16
N ASP A 82 9.95 -21.55 0.66
CA ASP A 82 10.12 -23.01 0.50
C ASP A 82 8.84 -23.83 0.80
N TRP A 83 7.76 -23.18 1.25
CA TRP A 83 6.47 -23.81 1.56
C TRP A 83 5.25 -23.18 0.87
N ASN A 84 5.42 -22.16 0.01
CA ASN A 84 4.28 -21.55 -0.72
C ASN A 84 4.64 -20.95 -2.08
N LEU A 85 3.62 -20.80 -2.92
CA LEU A 85 3.69 -20.12 -4.22
C LEU A 85 3.88 -18.62 -4.06
N ALA A 86 4.62 -18.01 -4.99
CA ALA A 86 4.79 -16.56 -5.09
C ALA A 86 3.58 -15.93 -5.83
N LEU A 87 2.56 -15.50 -5.08
CA LEU A 87 1.34 -14.90 -5.63
C LEU A 87 1.40 -13.37 -5.72
N MET A 88 2.15 -12.73 -4.81
CA MET A 88 2.29 -11.27 -4.71
C MET A 88 0.97 -10.50 -4.89
N PRO A 89 -0.09 -10.84 -4.10
CA PRO A 89 -1.40 -10.22 -4.25
C PRO A 89 -1.35 -8.73 -3.89
N PHE A 90 -2.30 -7.98 -4.46
CA PHE A 90 -2.54 -6.58 -4.13
C PHE A 90 -4.04 -6.35 -3.95
N GLY A 91 -4.38 -5.33 -3.17
CA GLY A 91 -5.76 -4.97 -2.89
C GLY A 91 -5.90 -4.32 -1.52
N LEU A 92 -7.14 -4.20 -1.09
CA LEU A 92 -7.49 -3.70 0.24
C LEU A 92 -7.45 -4.84 1.26
N GLU A 93 -6.84 -4.57 2.40
CA GLU A 93 -6.86 -5.45 3.56
C GLU A 93 -7.58 -4.71 4.70
N GLY A 94 -8.66 -5.30 5.21
CA GLY A 94 -9.52 -4.69 6.21
C GLY A 94 -10.56 -3.73 5.64
N ASP A 95 -11.09 -2.86 6.51
CA ASP A 95 -12.21 -1.98 6.20
C ASP A 95 -11.75 -0.58 5.73
N ILE A 96 -12.56 0.04 4.88
CA ILE A 96 -12.51 1.49 4.62
C ILE A 96 -13.71 2.13 5.33
N ARG A 97 -13.47 3.24 6.04
CA ARG A 97 -14.51 3.96 6.77
C ARG A 97 -14.39 5.46 6.54
N LEU A 98 -15.54 6.09 6.37
CA LEU A 98 -15.68 7.55 6.43
C LEU A 98 -16.20 7.89 7.84
N GLU A 99 -15.47 8.75 8.56
CA GLU A 99 -15.81 9.13 9.93
C GLU A 99 -15.97 10.65 10.06
N PRO A 100 -16.94 11.14 10.84
CA PRO A 100 -17.06 12.57 11.13
C PRO A 100 -15.83 13.10 11.89
N ALA A 101 -15.28 14.24 11.46
CA ALA A 101 -14.05 14.81 12.02
C ALA A 101 -14.15 15.14 13.53
N GLY A 102 -15.32 15.54 14.01
CA GLY A 102 -15.54 16.01 15.38
C GLY A 102 -16.04 14.95 16.37
N ALA A 103 -16.16 13.67 15.99
CA ALA A 103 -16.62 12.64 16.91
C ALA A 103 -15.56 12.41 18.01
N PRO A 104 -15.90 12.38 19.31
CA PRO A 104 -14.98 11.95 20.36
C PRO A 104 -14.48 10.53 20.09
N ARG A 105 -13.18 10.28 20.28
CA ARG A 105 -12.56 8.99 19.95
C ARG A 105 -11.69 8.51 21.10
N ILE A 106 -11.80 7.23 21.43
CA ILE A 106 -10.89 6.56 22.38
C ILE A 106 -9.64 6.17 21.59
N ALA A 107 -8.47 6.58 22.08
CA ALA A 107 -7.18 6.27 21.51
C ALA A 107 -6.65 4.93 22.03
#